data_AF-A0A257K689-F1
#
_entry.id   AF-A0A257K689-F1
#
_cell.length_a   1.000
_cell.length_b   1.000
_cell.length_c   1.000
_cell.angle_alpha   90.00
_cell.angle_beta   90.00
_cell.angle_gamma   90.00
#
_symmetry.space_group_name_H-M   'P 1'
#
loop_
_entity.id
_entity.type
_entity.pdbx_description
1 polymer ?
#
loop_
_entity_poly.entity_id
_entity_poly.type
_entity_poly.pdbx_seq_one_letter_code
_entity_poly.pdbx_strand_id
1 'polypeptide(L)'
;MKTFKSITLVSLSILLISCGATFNVPIDKNKLVSNATIKFTNKNFSISKDEIFLLSEKSLESNKVKQSMDLYNITDINWVLKAFKKNKYISYDITISNPKYPKPYYGKIAFFNTNGINEMSAVSRYREISIDDNYFLSSTRGRVAMMYEYTETNVSLIKGAAKVPTWIILMSDEPF
;
A
#
# COMPACT_ATOMS: atom_id res chain seq x y z
N MET A 1 -75.76 25.90 7.40
CA MET A 1 -75.03 25.29 6.28
C MET A 1 -73.54 25.59 6.45
N LYS A 2 -72.72 24.54 6.59
CA LYS A 2 -71.26 24.61 6.73
C LYS A 2 -70.64 24.44 5.34
N THR A 3 -69.74 25.34 4.94
CA THR A 3 -68.90 25.14 3.74
C THR A 3 -67.43 25.37 4.10
N PHE A 4 -66.64 24.41 3.61
CA PHE A 4 -65.30 24.03 4.05
C PHE A 4 -64.22 25.02 3.59
N LYS A 5 -63.23 25.27 4.47
CA LYS A 5 -61.95 25.87 4.09
C LYS A 5 -61.05 24.81 3.47
N SER A 6 -60.65 24.99 2.21
CA SER A 6 -59.58 24.21 1.58
C SER A 6 -58.24 24.55 2.22
N ILE A 7 -57.57 23.54 2.78
CA ILE A 7 -56.18 23.62 3.22
C ILE A 7 -55.35 22.99 2.10
N THR A 8 -54.65 23.81 1.33
CA THR A 8 -53.70 23.37 0.31
C THR A 8 -52.42 22.92 1.01
N LEU A 9 -52.20 21.61 1.07
CA LEU A 9 -50.99 21.02 1.62
C LEU A 9 -49.85 21.15 0.59
N VAL A 10 -48.94 22.10 0.78
CA VAL A 10 -47.72 22.21 -0.04
C VAL A 10 -46.70 21.22 0.53
N SER A 11 -46.60 20.04 -0.09
CA SER A 11 -45.54 19.07 0.23
C SER A 11 -44.21 19.57 -0.33
N LEU A 12 -43.40 20.19 0.52
CA LEU A 12 -42.03 20.59 0.19
C LEU A 12 -41.12 19.36 0.27
N SER A 13 -40.95 18.68 -0.86
CA SER A 13 -40.00 17.57 -1.00
C SER A 13 -38.58 18.12 -1.06
N ILE A 14 -37.91 18.22 0.09
CA ILE A 14 -36.49 18.52 0.18
C ILE A 14 -35.73 17.28 -0.30
N LEU A 15 -35.38 17.24 -1.59
CA LEU A 15 -34.37 16.31 -2.11
C LEU A 15 -33.01 16.75 -1.54
N LEU A 16 -32.61 16.13 -0.43
CA LEU A 16 -31.21 16.10 -0.01
C LEU A 16 -30.45 15.25 -1.02
N ILE A 17 -29.96 15.89 -2.09
CA ILE A 17 -28.92 15.32 -2.92
C ILE A 17 -27.67 15.30 -2.04
N SER A 18 -27.49 14.22 -1.27
CA SER A 18 -26.21 13.93 -0.65
C SER A 18 -25.26 13.60 -1.79
N CYS A 19 -24.59 14.63 -2.31
CA CYS A 19 -23.41 14.48 -3.14
C CYS A 19 -22.30 13.97 -2.22
N GLY A 20 -22.38 12.69 -1.83
CA GLY A 20 -21.27 11.97 -1.26
C GLY A 20 -20.26 11.84 -2.36
N ALA A 21 -19.35 12.80 -2.47
CA ALA A 21 -18.21 12.70 -3.36
C ALA A 21 -17.43 11.46 -2.94
N THR A 22 -17.60 10.37 -3.69
CA THR A 22 -16.75 9.19 -3.60
C THR A 22 -15.37 9.62 -4.06
N PHE A 23 -14.49 9.94 -3.10
CA PHE A 23 -13.10 10.27 -3.36
C PHE A 23 -12.37 9.02 -3.86
N ASN A 24 -12.42 8.78 -5.17
CA ASN A 24 -11.66 7.72 -5.81
C ASN A 24 -10.25 8.25 -6.13
N VAL A 25 -9.44 8.49 -5.10
CA VAL A 25 -8.05 8.92 -5.27
C VAL A 25 -7.17 7.67 -5.27
N PRO A 26 -6.48 7.34 -6.38
CA PRO A 26 -5.54 6.22 -6.37
C PRO A 26 -4.43 6.47 -5.33
N ILE A 27 -4.01 5.44 -4.59
CA ILE A 27 -2.85 5.59 -3.69
C ILE A 27 -1.58 5.81 -4.52
N ASP A 28 -1.28 7.07 -4.78
CA ASP A 28 -0.11 7.45 -5.56
C ASP A 28 0.97 8.06 -4.67
N LYS A 29 0.60 8.60 -3.51
CA LYS A 29 1.49 9.36 -2.62
C LYS A 29 2.16 8.46 -1.57
N ASN A 30 3.47 8.61 -1.43
CA ASN A 30 4.29 7.83 -0.50
C ASN A 30 5.30 8.74 0.20
N LYS A 31 5.76 8.33 1.39
CA LYS A 31 6.85 8.96 2.12
C LYS A 31 7.76 7.91 2.75
N LEU A 32 9.07 8.14 2.72
CA LEU A 32 10.02 7.35 3.49
C LEU A 32 10.16 7.96 4.89
N VAL A 33 9.75 7.23 5.94
CA VAL A 33 9.82 7.74 7.33
C VAL A 33 11.07 7.24 8.08
N SER A 34 11.73 6.21 7.56
CA SER A 34 12.95 5.66 8.16
C SER A 34 14.17 6.52 7.86
N ASN A 35 15.18 6.42 8.73
CA ASN A 35 16.50 7.03 8.52
C ASN A 35 17.34 6.22 7.52
N ALA A 36 16.77 5.95 6.36
CA ALA A 36 17.39 5.24 5.26
C ALA A 36 17.25 6.05 3.97
N THR A 37 18.00 5.66 2.96
CA THR A 37 17.83 6.09 1.57
C THR A 37 17.56 4.86 0.73
N ILE A 38 16.51 4.91 -0.10
CA ILE A 38 16.19 3.85 -1.06
C ILE A 38 16.49 4.36 -2.46
N LYS A 39 17.41 3.70 -3.17
CA LYS A 39 17.73 3.96 -4.57
C LYS A 39 17.04 2.93 -5.45
N PHE A 40 16.26 3.37 -6.43
CA PHE A 40 15.65 2.51 -7.44
C PHE A 40 16.64 2.27 -8.58
N THR A 41 17.26 1.09 -8.60
CA THR A 41 18.41 0.78 -9.44
C THR A 41 18.11 0.98 -10.93
N ASN A 42 16.93 0.55 -11.39
CA ASN A 42 16.54 0.60 -12.80
C ASN A 42 15.84 1.91 -13.20
N LYS A 43 15.53 2.80 -12.25
CA LYS A 43 14.81 4.06 -12.48
C LYS A 43 15.66 5.30 -12.21
N ASN A 44 16.89 5.10 -11.73
CA ASN A 44 17.89 6.15 -11.48
C ASN A 44 17.39 7.33 -10.64
N PHE A 45 16.61 7.04 -9.60
CA PHE A 45 16.27 8.02 -8.57
C PHE A 45 16.40 7.40 -7.18
N SER A 46 16.53 8.25 -6.18
CA SER A 46 16.57 7.88 -4.77
C SER A 46 15.50 8.64 -4.00
N ILE A 47 15.02 8.02 -2.93
CA ILE A 47 14.16 8.64 -1.93
C ILE A 47 14.89 8.63 -0.58
N SER A 48 14.94 9.78 0.07
CA SER A 48 15.57 9.94 1.39
C SER A 48 14.51 10.12 2.48
N LYS A 49 14.96 10.10 3.74
CA LYS A 49 14.10 10.34 4.89
C LYS A 49 13.27 11.62 4.71
N ASP A 50 11.99 11.50 5.04
CA ASP A 50 10.96 12.54 4.97
C ASP A 50 10.61 13.03 3.55
N GLU A 51 11.22 12.45 2.51
CA GLU A 51 10.90 12.75 1.12
C GLU A 51 9.55 12.15 0.73
N ILE A 52 8.70 13.00 0.15
CA ILE A 52 7.40 12.62 -0.40
C ILE A 52 7.57 12.42 -1.91
N PHE A 53 6.99 11.34 -2.45
CA PHE A 53 6.98 11.09 -3.89
C PHE A 53 5.67 10.47 -4.35
N LEU A 54 5.30 10.77 -5.60
CA LEU A 54 4.22 10.08 -6.30
C LEU A 54 4.78 8.90 -7.13
N LEU A 55 4.07 7.77 -7.18
CA LEU A 55 4.47 6.65 -8.04
C LEU A 55 4.44 7.08 -9.51
N SER A 56 3.37 7.78 -9.91
CA SER A 56 3.18 8.28 -11.27
C SER A 56 4.32 9.19 -11.75
N GLU A 57 4.73 10.17 -10.93
CA GLU A 57 5.85 11.08 -11.24
C GLU A 57 7.19 10.35 -11.41
N LYS A 58 7.37 9.23 -10.69
CA LYS A 58 8.57 8.39 -10.77
C LYS A 58 8.45 7.26 -11.79
N SER A 59 7.38 7.25 -12.59
CA SER A 59 7.10 6.17 -13.55
C SER A 59 7.13 4.78 -12.91
N LEU A 60 6.59 4.68 -11.70
CA LEU A 60 6.35 3.45 -10.97
C LEU A 60 4.88 3.06 -11.09
N GLU A 61 4.66 1.75 -11.19
CA GLU A 61 3.35 1.15 -11.33
C GLU A 61 3.02 0.34 -10.08
N SER A 62 1.74 0.36 -9.73
CA SER A 62 1.19 -0.44 -8.65
C SER A 62 0.56 -1.72 -9.19
N ASN A 63 0.69 -2.80 -8.45
CA ASN A 63 -0.07 -4.02 -8.66
C ASN A 63 -1.55 -3.80 -8.32
N LYS A 64 -2.44 -4.36 -9.12
CA LYS A 64 -3.87 -4.43 -8.80
C LYS A 64 -4.12 -5.61 -7.87
N VAL A 65 -4.71 -5.35 -6.70
CA VAL A 65 -5.10 -6.41 -5.78
C VAL A 65 -6.38 -7.07 -6.29
N LYS A 66 -6.31 -8.36 -6.61
CA LYS A 66 -7.49 -9.21 -6.83
C LYS A 66 -7.84 -9.92 -5.53
N GLN A 67 -9.14 -10.04 -5.21
CA GLN A 67 -9.56 -10.91 -4.12
C GLN A 67 -9.21 -12.35 -4.48
N SER A 68 -8.15 -12.88 -3.88
CA SER A 68 -7.78 -14.28 -4.00
C SER A 68 -7.33 -14.82 -2.65
N MET A 69 -7.30 -16.16 -2.53
CA MET A 69 -6.76 -16.84 -1.36
C MET A 69 -5.28 -16.49 -1.11
N ASP A 70 -4.58 -15.91 -2.09
CA ASP A 70 -3.19 -15.50 -1.94
C ASP A 70 -3.00 -14.39 -0.90
N LEU A 71 -4.04 -13.57 -0.64
CA LEU A 71 -3.99 -12.49 0.34
C LEU A 71 -3.76 -12.97 1.78
N TYR A 72 -4.13 -14.21 2.09
CA TYR A 72 -3.88 -14.80 3.42
C TYR A 72 -2.41 -15.20 3.62
N ASN A 73 -1.65 -15.35 2.53
CA ASN A 73 -0.26 -15.81 2.58
C ASN A 73 0.75 -14.66 2.52
N ILE A 74 0.29 -13.40 2.54
CA ILE A 74 1.18 -12.24 2.38
C ILE A 74 2.12 -12.05 3.57
N THR A 75 1.80 -12.67 4.72
CA THR A 75 2.66 -12.67 5.91
C THR A 75 3.70 -13.80 5.90
N ASP A 76 3.60 -14.75 4.95
CA ASP A 76 4.57 -15.83 4.78
C ASP A 76 5.68 -15.41 3.80
N ILE A 77 6.88 -15.21 4.35
CA ILE A 77 8.06 -14.80 3.59
C ILE A 77 8.42 -15.78 2.46
N ASN A 78 8.23 -17.09 2.65
CA ASN A 78 8.56 -18.09 1.63
C ASN A 78 7.61 -17.98 0.44
N TRP A 79 6.33 -17.75 0.73
CA TRP A 79 5.32 -17.54 -0.30
C TRP A 79 5.60 -16.25 -1.08
N VAL A 80 5.88 -15.15 -0.37
CA VAL A 80 6.18 -13.85 -1.00
C VAL A 80 7.47 -13.93 -1.82
N LEU A 81 8.54 -14.54 -1.30
CA LEU A 81 9.77 -14.78 -2.06
C LEU A 81 9.51 -15.54 -3.36
N LYS A 82 8.70 -16.60 -3.30
CA LYS A 82 8.31 -17.37 -4.49
C LYS A 82 7.48 -16.52 -5.46
N ALA A 83 6.63 -15.63 -4.98
CA ALA A 83 5.86 -14.72 -5.82
C ALA A 83 6.77 -13.72 -6.56
N PHE A 84 7.74 -13.11 -5.86
CA PHE A 84 8.73 -12.22 -6.46
C PHE A 84 9.63 -12.95 -7.47
N LYS A 85 10.16 -14.14 -7.13
CA LYS A 85 10.98 -14.95 -8.05
C LYS A 85 10.25 -15.36 -9.32
N LYS A 86 8.92 -15.52 -9.25
CA LYS A 86 8.07 -15.85 -10.40
C LYS A 86 7.56 -14.63 -11.15
N ASN A 87 8.01 -13.42 -10.80
CA ASN A 87 7.53 -12.16 -11.37
C ASN A 87 5.99 -12.03 -11.32
N LYS A 88 5.36 -12.55 -10.25
CA LYS A 88 3.91 -12.41 -10.06
C LYS A 88 3.49 -10.95 -9.80
N TYR A 89 4.43 -10.14 -9.34
CA TYR A 89 4.23 -8.73 -9.05
C TYR A 89 5.14 -7.87 -9.92
N ILE A 90 4.61 -6.72 -10.34
CA ILE A 90 5.42 -5.59 -10.77
C ILE A 90 6.25 -5.17 -9.56
N SER A 91 7.57 -5.30 -9.68
CA SER A 91 8.51 -5.00 -8.61
C SER A 91 9.74 -4.30 -9.16
N TYR A 92 10.44 -3.57 -8.30
CA TYR A 92 11.57 -2.75 -8.65
C TYR A 92 12.78 -3.13 -7.82
N ASP A 93 13.92 -3.27 -8.47
CA ASP A 93 15.20 -3.47 -7.78
C ASP A 93 15.58 -2.20 -7.04
N ILE A 94 15.94 -2.36 -5.77
CA ILE A 94 16.34 -1.27 -4.90
C ILE A 94 17.65 -1.58 -4.18
N THR A 95 18.37 -0.51 -3.88
CA THR A 95 19.47 -0.51 -2.91
C THR A 95 19.05 0.35 -1.72
N ILE A 96 19.28 -0.13 -0.51
CA ILE A 96 18.91 0.54 0.73
C ILE A 96 20.19 0.86 1.51
N SER A 97 20.41 2.12 1.83
CA SER A 97 21.51 2.55 2.71
C SER A 97 20.93 3.17 3.98
N ASN A 98 21.57 2.91 5.11
CA ASN A 98 21.22 3.50 6.40
C ASN A 98 22.53 3.92 7.08
N PRO A 99 22.68 5.17 7.56
CA PRO A 99 23.93 5.66 8.16
C PRO A 99 24.46 4.83 9.34
N LYS A 100 23.59 4.06 10.01
CA LYS A 100 23.98 3.16 11.10
C LYS A 100 24.73 1.91 10.63
N TYR A 101 24.63 1.56 9.34
CA TYR A 101 25.18 0.33 8.79
C TYR A 101 26.19 0.65 7.67
N PRO A 102 27.39 0.03 7.67
CA PRO A 102 28.50 0.44 6.80
C PRO A 102 28.35 0.00 5.35
N LYS A 103 27.48 -0.97 5.07
CA LYS A 103 27.26 -1.52 3.72
C LYS A 103 25.82 -1.31 3.26
N PRO A 104 25.59 -1.16 1.95
CA PRO A 104 24.24 -1.16 1.41
C PRO A 104 23.58 -2.54 1.53
N TYR A 105 22.26 -2.53 1.54
CA TYR A 105 21.42 -3.70 1.42
C TYR A 105 20.74 -3.69 0.05
N TYR A 106 20.41 -4.86 -0.45
CA TYR A 106 19.81 -5.07 -1.75
C TYR A 106 18.41 -5.62 -1.58
N GLY A 107 17.53 -5.28 -2.52
CA GLY A 107 16.15 -5.69 -2.36
C GLY A 107 15.29 -5.51 -3.59
N LYS A 108 14.03 -5.91 -3.42
CA LYS A 108 12.96 -5.61 -4.35
C LYS A 108 11.81 -4.95 -3.58
N ILE A 109 11.19 -3.94 -4.18
CA ILE A 109 9.98 -3.30 -3.67
C ILE A 109 8.83 -3.50 -4.65
N ALA A 110 7.64 -3.80 -4.14
CA ALA A 110 6.40 -3.82 -4.90
C ALA A 110 5.36 -2.94 -4.23
N PHE A 111 4.61 -2.19 -5.04
CA PHE A 111 3.50 -1.34 -4.60
C PHE A 111 2.18 -1.98 -4.99
N PHE A 112 1.15 -1.76 -4.20
CA PHE A 112 -0.18 -2.34 -4.38
C PHE A 112 -1.23 -1.25 -4.19
N ASN A 113 -2.08 -1.06 -5.20
CA ASN A 113 -3.16 -0.10 -5.12
C ASN A 113 -4.38 -0.70 -4.43
N THR A 114 -5.10 0.16 -3.74
CA THR A 114 -6.42 -0.11 -3.22
C THR A 114 -7.39 -0.36 -4.38
N ASN A 115 -8.36 -1.20 -4.11
CA ASN A 115 -9.57 -1.35 -4.91
C ASN A 115 -10.75 -0.84 -4.06
N GLY A 116 -11.97 -0.88 -4.60
CA GLY A 116 -13.16 -0.40 -3.87
C GLY A 116 -13.41 -1.04 -2.50
N ILE A 117 -12.65 -2.06 -2.12
CA ILE A 117 -12.76 -2.78 -0.85
C ILE A 117 -12.04 -2.03 0.28
N ASN A 118 -10.90 -1.42 -0.02
CA ASN A 118 -10.04 -0.75 0.96
C ASN A 118 -9.84 0.74 0.68
N GLU A 119 -10.62 1.31 -0.26
CA GLU A 119 -10.62 2.73 -0.60
C GLU A 119 -10.90 3.66 0.60
N MET A 120 -11.60 3.17 1.63
CA MET A 120 -11.94 3.94 2.83
C MET A 120 -10.87 3.89 3.94
N SER A 121 -9.84 3.04 3.81
CA SER A 121 -8.79 2.87 4.84
C SER A 121 -7.83 4.06 4.87
N ALA A 122 -7.27 4.45 6.01
CA ALA A 122 -6.36 5.61 6.07
C ALA A 122 -5.10 5.44 5.18
N VAL A 123 -4.60 4.20 5.07
CA VAL A 123 -3.48 3.82 4.19
C VAL A 123 -3.85 3.85 2.69
N SER A 124 -5.14 4.10 2.37
CA SER A 124 -5.64 4.24 0.99
C SER A 124 -5.39 5.61 0.37
N ARG A 125 -4.91 6.57 1.15
CA ARG A 125 -4.68 7.94 0.69
C ARG A 125 -3.20 8.27 0.55
N TYR A 126 -2.37 7.57 1.32
CA TYR A 126 -0.95 7.86 1.46
C TYR A 126 -0.26 6.71 2.20
N ARG A 127 0.94 6.32 1.75
CA ARG A 127 1.73 5.24 2.35
C ARG A 127 2.94 5.78 3.10
N GLU A 128 3.21 5.24 4.27
CA GLU A 128 4.47 5.47 4.98
C GLU A 128 5.35 4.23 4.89
N ILE A 129 6.47 4.38 4.19
CA ILE A 129 7.47 3.32 4.06
C ILE A 129 8.41 3.46 5.25
N SER A 130 8.41 2.45 6.12
CA SER A 130 9.30 2.38 7.29
C SER A 130 10.17 1.13 7.21
N ILE A 131 11.45 1.32 7.50
CA ILE A 131 12.47 0.26 7.59
C ILE A 131 13.06 0.33 8.99
N ASP A 132 12.58 -0.53 9.88
CA ASP A 132 13.07 -0.65 11.25
C ASP A 132 14.50 -1.24 11.29
N ASP A 133 15.28 -0.86 12.30
CA ASP A 133 16.66 -1.32 12.50
C ASP A 133 16.74 -2.87 12.61
N ASN A 134 15.72 -3.52 13.16
CA ASN A 134 15.68 -4.98 13.29
C ASN A 134 15.71 -5.70 11.93
N TYR A 135 15.24 -5.06 10.86
CA TYR A 135 15.29 -5.65 9.52
C TYR A 135 16.72 -5.69 8.97
N PHE A 136 17.52 -4.65 9.23
CA PHE A 136 18.93 -4.65 8.83
C PHE A 136 19.72 -5.76 9.56
N LEU A 137 19.45 -5.96 10.84
CA LEU A 137 20.07 -7.03 11.63
C LEU A 137 19.67 -8.44 11.15
N SER A 138 18.42 -8.61 10.74
CA SER A 138 17.88 -9.91 10.29
C SER A 138 18.23 -10.24 8.83
N SER A 139 18.52 -9.24 7.99
CA SER A 139 18.95 -9.41 6.59
C SER A 139 20.44 -9.74 6.41
N THR A 140 21.12 -10.25 7.44
CA THR A 140 22.56 -10.55 7.37
C THR A 140 22.84 -11.99 6.93
N ARG A 141 24.00 -12.21 6.28
CA ARG A 141 24.48 -13.54 5.83
C ARG A 141 23.57 -14.18 4.77
N GLY A 142 23.13 -13.39 3.80
CA GLY A 142 22.27 -13.82 2.70
C GLY A 142 20.82 -14.10 3.11
N ARG A 143 20.45 -13.79 4.36
CA ARG A 143 19.07 -13.94 4.83
C ARG A 143 18.21 -12.82 4.25
N VAL A 144 17.00 -13.20 3.86
CA VAL A 144 16.00 -12.24 3.39
C VAL A 144 15.10 -11.85 4.56
N ALA A 145 14.96 -10.54 4.78
CA ALA A 145 13.90 -9.99 5.59
C ALA A 145 12.76 -9.49 4.69
N MET A 146 11.54 -9.53 5.23
CA MET A 146 10.34 -9.03 4.57
C MET A 146 9.70 -7.97 5.44
N MET A 147 9.45 -6.82 4.83
CA MET A 147 8.73 -5.71 5.43
C MET A 147 7.52 -5.40 4.55
N TYR A 148 6.42 -5.02 5.18
CA TYR A 148 5.20 -4.68 4.46
C TYR A 148 4.30 -3.83 5.34
N GLU A 149 3.49 -3.01 4.69
CA GLU A 149 2.30 -2.40 5.27
C GLU A 149 1.08 -3.05 4.63
N TYR A 150 -0.01 -3.17 5.39
CA TYR A 150 -1.25 -3.74 4.90
C TYR A 150 -2.45 -3.02 5.50
N THR A 151 -3.57 -3.15 4.79
CA THR A 151 -4.90 -2.87 5.34
C THR A 151 -5.62 -4.17 5.58
N GLU A 152 -6.35 -4.24 6.68
CA GLU A 152 -7.26 -5.34 6.94
C GLU A 152 -8.56 -5.11 6.19
N THR A 153 -9.10 -6.17 5.62
CA THR A 153 -10.43 -6.15 5.00
C THR A 153 -11.15 -7.46 5.24
N ASN A 154 -12.45 -7.36 5.52
CA ASN A 154 -13.31 -8.53 5.64
C ASN A 154 -13.64 -9.06 4.24
N VAL A 155 -13.00 -10.16 3.84
CA VAL A 155 -13.20 -10.76 2.50
C VAL A 155 -14.31 -11.80 2.51
N SER A 156 -14.71 -12.31 3.68
CA SER A 156 -15.77 -13.30 3.82
C SER A 156 -16.24 -13.40 5.27
N LEU A 157 -17.55 -13.63 5.46
CA LEU A 157 -18.16 -13.95 6.77
C LEU A 157 -17.53 -15.17 7.46
N ILE A 158 -16.87 -16.06 6.69
CA ILE A 158 -16.42 -17.38 7.19
C ILE A 158 -14.92 -17.40 7.54
N LYS A 159 -14.09 -16.55 6.92
CA LYS A 159 -12.61 -16.61 7.05
C LYS A 159 -11.96 -15.42 7.75
N GLY A 160 -12.76 -14.46 8.23
CA GLY A 160 -12.26 -13.29 8.96
C GLY A 160 -11.60 -12.25 8.06
N ALA A 161 -10.80 -11.38 8.67
CA ALA A 161 -10.11 -10.29 7.98
C ALA A 161 -8.88 -10.81 7.21
N ALA A 162 -8.78 -10.51 5.92
CA ALA A 162 -7.54 -10.71 5.16
C ALA A 162 -6.70 -9.44 5.18
N LYS A 163 -5.39 -9.64 5.02
CA LYS A 163 -4.39 -8.58 4.95
C LYS A 163 -4.08 -8.27 3.49
N VAL A 164 -4.41 -7.06 3.06
CA VAL A 164 -4.10 -6.58 1.72
C VAL A 164 -2.85 -5.71 1.79
N PRO A 165 -1.72 -6.10 1.20
CA PRO A 165 -0.51 -5.29 1.23
C PRO A 165 -0.73 -3.97 0.50
N THR A 166 -0.12 -2.89 0.97
CA THR A 166 -0.01 -1.60 0.29
C THR A 166 1.37 -1.45 -0.36
N TRP A 167 2.40 -1.96 0.30
CA TRP A 167 3.75 -2.12 -0.23
C TRP A 167 4.44 -3.32 0.44
N ILE A 168 5.41 -3.90 -0.26
CA ILE A 168 6.25 -4.99 0.25
C ILE A 168 7.69 -4.70 -0.16
N ILE A 169 8.63 -4.83 0.78
CA ILE A 169 10.07 -4.81 0.56
C ILE A 169 10.64 -6.17 0.97
N LEU A 170 11.41 -6.79 0.07
CA LEU A 170 12.31 -7.89 0.38
C LEU A 170 13.73 -7.34 0.44
N MET A 171 14.46 -7.61 1.50
CA MET A 171 15.79 -7.05 1.77
C MET A 171 16.79 -8.12 2.18
N SER A 172 18.00 -8.07 1.62
CA SER A 172 19.13 -8.95 1.90
C SER A 172 20.43 -8.14 1.88
N ASP A 173 21.44 -8.60 2.61
CA ASP A 173 22.78 -8.04 2.54
C ASP A 173 23.62 -8.56 1.35
N GLU A 174 23.00 -9.41 0.53
CA GLU A 174 23.49 -9.92 -0.74
C GLU A 174 22.51 -9.58 -1.88
N PRO A 175 22.99 -9.34 -3.12
CA PRO A 175 22.12 -9.16 -4.28
C PRO A 175 21.15 -10.33 -4.51
N PHE A 176 19.93 -10.02 -4.93
CA PHE A 176 18.82 -10.98 -5.17
C PHE A 176 18.93 -11.75 -6.49
#